data_AF-A0A9Y4NLV5-F1
#
_entry.id   AF-A0A9Y4NLV5-F1
#
_cell.length_a   1.000
_cell.length_b   1.000
_cell.length_c   1.000
_cell.angle_alpha   90.00
_cell.angle_beta   90.00
_cell.angle_gamma   90.00
#
_symmetry.space_group_name_H-M   'P 1'
#
loop_
_entity.id
_entity.type
_entity.pdbx_description
1 polymer ?
#
loop_
_entity_poly.entity_id
_entity_poly.type
_entity_poly.pdbx_seq_one_letter_code
_entity_poly.pdbx_strand_id
1 'polypeptide(L)'
;MAVSSPKDKYRGVWLIFFMLGLGTLLPWNFFMTATMYFTSRLKDSSLDVSSANQTEAAGEQRSVLEAMFNNVMTLCAMLPLLLCTCLNSFLHSLVPQRVRVMGSLLVIMFIFIVTAVLVKVPLEPLPFFSVTMVKIVIINSFGAVLQGSLFGMAGLLPASYTTPIMSGQGLAGTFAAFAMICAITSGSEMHEAAFGYFITACAVIFLSVLSYILLPRLEFFQFYQDRNKDQTIPDEEQNSVSLVSREDKDANPDWKKHDVSMIEIFKKIWTLALSVCFTFTVTIGTFPAIAADTRSTLADSSWDLYFIPVSCFLLFNLCDWGGRSLTAVCMWLQGLQMWPQRQEDWKVLLEEEHLA
;
A
#
# COMPACT_ATOMS: atom_id res chain seq x y z
N MET A 1 -38.81 -2.69 7.65
CA MET A 1 -38.08 -1.79 8.57
C MET A 1 -36.78 -1.40 7.91
N ALA A 2 -36.50 -0.11 7.73
CA ALA A 2 -35.19 0.32 7.26
C ALA A 2 -34.15 -0.07 8.32
N VAL A 3 -33.30 -1.06 8.03
CA VAL A 3 -32.23 -1.47 8.94
C VAL A 3 -31.24 -0.31 8.99
N SER A 4 -31.21 0.41 10.10
CA SER A 4 -30.27 1.49 10.31
C SER A 4 -28.86 0.91 10.40
N SER A 5 -27.93 1.48 9.62
CA SER A 5 -26.54 1.03 9.63
C SER A 5 -25.97 1.15 11.05
N PRO A 6 -25.37 0.09 11.60
CA PRO A 6 -24.77 0.14 12.93
C PRO A 6 -23.69 1.23 12.94
N LYS A 7 -23.51 1.92 14.07
CA LYS A 7 -22.38 2.84 14.24
C LYS A 7 -21.11 2.03 14.50
N ASP A 8 -19.98 2.42 13.90
CA ASP A 8 -18.66 1.85 14.22
C ASP A 8 -18.27 2.22 15.66
N LYS A 9 -18.62 1.33 16.61
CA LYS A 9 -18.36 1.51 18.04
C LYS A 9 -16.85 1.68 18.25
N TYR A 10 -16.45 2.79 18.89
CA TYR A 10 -15.04 3.16 19.14
C TYR A 10 -14.16 3.37 17.90
N ARG A 11 -14.74 3.52 16.69
CA ARG A 11 -13.97 3.61 15.43
C ARG A 11 -13.05 2.39 15.21
N GLY A 12 -13.48 1.22 15.68
CA GLY A 12 -12.66 0.00 15.66
C GLY A 12 -12.33 -0.46 14.25
N VAL A 13 -13.31 -0.42 13.33
CA VAL A 13 -13.07 -0.76 11.92
C VAL A 13 -12.13 0.27 11.29
N TRP A 14 -12.36 1.55 11.52
CA TRP A 14 -11.46 2.62 11.02
C TRP A 14 -10.01 2.40 11.44
N LEU A 15 -9.76 2.06 12.71
CA LEU A 15 -8.41 1.83 13.25
C LEU A 15 -7.78 0.55 12.69
N ILE A 16 -8.56 -0.50 12.45
CA ILE A 16 -8.06 -1.71 11.78
C ILE A 16 -7.62 -1.40 10.35
N PHE A 17 -8.44 -0.66 9.58
CA PHE A 17 -8.08 -0.27 8.21
C PHE A 17 -6.84 0.64 8.18
N PHE A 18 -6.68 1.50 9.19
CA PHE A 18 -5.46 2.27 9.41
C PHE A 18 -4.23 1.38 9.65
N MET A 19 -4.33 0.42 10.57
CA MET A 19 -3.24 -0.53 10.87
C MET A 19 -2.90 -1.44 9.69
N LEU A 20 -3.89 -1.81 8.87
CA LEU A 20 -3.68 -2.55 7.63
C LEU A 20 -2.93 -1.70 6.60
N GLY A 21 -3.30 -0.43 6.44
CA GLY A 21 -2.57 0.54 5.61
C GLY A 21 -1.11 0.68 6.04
N LEU A 22 -0.87 0.86 7.35
CA LEU A 22 0.47 0.92 7.92
C LEU A 22 1.29 -0.34 7.57
N GLY A 23 0.72 -1.52 7.77
CA GLY A 23 1.38 -2.81 7.47
C GLY A 23 1.66 -3.07 6.00
N THR A 24 0.98 -2.38 5.07
CA THR A 24 1.26 -2.54 3.63
C THR A 24 2.54 -1.85 3.18
N LEU A 25 2.85 -0.65 3.70
CA LEU A 25 3.98 0.16 3.22
C LEU A 25 5.13 0.26 4.20
N LEU A 26 4.92 0.13 5.51
CA LEU A 26 6.00 0.28 6.49
C LEU A 26 7.15 -0.71 6.27
N PRO A 27 6.89 -2.00 5.97
CA PRO A 27 7.97 -2.95 5.68
C PRO A 27 8.79 -2.52 4.45
N TRP A 28 8.13 -2.12 3.37
CA TRP A 28 8.79 -1.66 2.15
C TRP A 28 9.57 -0.36 2.37
N ASN A 29 9.00 0.59 3.10
CA ASN A 29 9.68 1.85 3.42
C ASN A 29 10.94 1.61 4.24
N PHE A 30 10.91 0.71 5.22
CA PHE A 30 12.10 0.30 5.96
C PHE A 30 13.13 -0.45 5.10
N PHE A 31 12.68 -1.25 4.15
CA PHE A 31 13.56 -1.87 3.18
C PHE A 31 14.30 -0.83 2.33
N MET A 32 13.57 0.19 1.84
CA MET A 32 14.16 1.32 1.10
C MET A 32 15.12 2.14 1.97
N THR A 33 14.77 2.42 3.23
CA THR A 33 15.65 3.11 4.19
C THR A 33 16.94 2.34 4.43
N ALA A 34 16.90 1.00 4.41
CA ALA A 34 18.07 0.14 4.58
C ALA A 34 18.94 0.03 3.31
N THR A 35 18.70 0.79 2.25
CA THR A 35 19.48 0.74 1.00
C THR A 35 20.98 0.91 1.24
N MET A 36 21.40 1.82 2.13
CA MET A 36 22.81 2.01 2.47
C MET A 36 23.46 0.76 3.09
N TYR A 37 22.70 -0.01 3.88
CA TYR A 37 23.17 -1.29 4.42
C TYR A 37 23.40 -2.30 3.29
N PHE A 38 22.45 -2.42 2.36
CA PHE A 38 22.58 -3.37 1.25
C PHE A 38 23.74 -3.01 0.32
N THR A 39 23.90 -1.73 -0.06
CA THR A 39 25.00 -1.30 -0.93
C THR A 39 26.35 -1.47 -0.24
N SER A 40 26.47 -1.12 1.04
CA SER A 40 27.70 -1.32 1.81
C SER A 40 28.12 -2.80 1.87
N ARG A 41 27.15 -3.70 2.03
CA ARG A 41 27.37 -5.15 2.08
C ARG A 41 27.74 -5.78 0.73
N LEU A 42 27.49 -5.08 -0.37
CA LEU A 42 27.85 -5.50 -1.73
C LEU A 42 29.25 -5.01 -2.13
N LYS A 43 29.93 -4.25 -1.28
CA LYS A 43 31.32 -3.85 -1.52
C LYS A 43 32.22 -5.09 -1.46
N ASP A 44 33.00 -5.31 -2.50
CA ASP A 44 33.94 -6.43 -2.56
C ASP A 44 35.04 -6.28 -1.49
N SER A 45 35.20 -7.30 -0.65
CA SER A 45 36.38 -7.41 0.24
C SER A 45 37.65 -7.84 -0.51
N SER A 46 37.56 -8.15 -1.81
CA SER A 46 38.65 -8.74 -2.61
C SER A 46 39.56 -7.72 -3.32
N LEU A 47 39.27 -6.43 -3.22
CA LEU A 47 40.11 -5.38 -3.82
C LEU A 47 41.33 -4.98 -2.97
N ASP A 48 41.48 -5.52 -1.75
CA ASP A 48 42.62 -5.23 -0.87
C ASP A 48 43.86 -6.13 -1.10
N VAL A 49 43.83 -7.07 -2.05
CA VAL A 49 44.96 -8.03 -2.25
C VAL A 49 45.63 -7.93 -3.63
N SER A 50 45.13 -7.12 -4.57
CA SER A 50 45.64 -7.14 -5.97
C SER A 50 46.20 -5.82 -6.52
N SER A 51 46.28 -4.75 -5.73
CA SER A 51 46.72 -3.43 -6.19
C SER A 51 48.07 -2.99 -5.59
N ALA A 52 49.03 -3.91 -5.47
CA ALA A 52 50.42 -3.56 -5.12
C ALA A 52 51.26 -3.03 -6.31
N ASN A 53 50.69 -2.90 -7.51
CA ASN A 53 51.39 -2.36 -8.68
C ASN A 53 50.40 -1.71 -9.67
N GLN A 54 49.92 -0.50 -9.39
CA GLN A 54 49.55 0.48 -10.41
C GLN A 54 49.29 1.87 -9.82
N THR A 55 49.94 2.85 -10.43
CA THR A 55 49.93 4.29 -10.13
C THR A 55 48.55 4.93 -10.33
N GLU A 56 48.10 5.62 -9.28
CA GLU A 56 47.24 6.81 -9.21
C GLU A 56 46.27 7.08 -10.38
N ALA A 57 45.02 6.64 -10.20
CA ALA A 57 43.85 7.45 -10.50
C ALA A 57 42.85 7.27 -9.34
N ALA A 58 42.75 8.28 -8.48
CA ALA A 58 41.81 8.33 -7.37
C ALA A 58 40.36 8.43 -7.89
N GLY A 59 39.76 7.30 -8.21
CA GLY A 59 38.32 7.13 -8.34
C GLY A 59 37.95 5.87 -7.58
N GLU A 60 37.17 5.99 -6.49
CA GLU A 60 36.60 4.85 -5.78
C GLU A 60 35.94 3.89 -6.79
N GLN A 61 36.58 2.75 -7.03
CA GLN A 61 36.08 1.78 -8.01
C GLN A 61 34.92 1.01 -7.36
N ARG A 62 33.75 1.64 -7.38
CA ARG A 62 32.48 1.11 -6.89
C ARG A 62 32.24 -0.28 -7.49
N SER A 63 31.99 -1.31 -6.66
CA SER A 63 31.68 -2.65 -7.19
C SER A 63 30.48 -2.56 -8.12
N VAL A 64 30.51 -3.29 -9.24
CA VAL A 64 29.46 -3.25 -10.27
C VAL A 64 28.09 -3.55 -9.66
N LEU A 65 28.05 -4.46 -8.68
CA LEU A 65 26.82 -4.81 -7.96
C LEU A 65 26.26 -3.66 -7.14
N GLU A 66 27.13 -2.87 -6.51
CA GLU A 66 26.72 -1.70 -5.74
C GLU A 66 26.11 -0.63 -6.64
N ALA A 67 26.73 -0.37 -7.79
CA ALA A 67 26.24 0.61 -8.76
C ALA A 67 24.88 0.20 -9.39
N MET A 68 24.68 -1.10 -9.62
CA MET A 68 23.44 -1.61 -10.22
C MET A 68 22.30 -1.81 -9.21
N PHE A 69 22.59 -1.83 -7.91
CA PHE A 69 21.63 -2.23 -6.86
C PHE A 69 20.32 -1.44 -6.90
N ASN A 70 20.38 -0.10 -6.90
CA ASN A 70 19.18 0.74 -6.88
C ASN A 70 18.33 0.58 -8.16
N ASN A 71 18.99 0.46 -9.32
CA ASN A 71 18.32 0.30 -10.60
C ASN A 71 17.63 -1.06 -10.69
N VAL A 72 18.33 -2.14 -10.30
CA VAL A 72 17.78 -3.50 -10.32
C VAL A 72 16.70 -3.66 -9.25
N MET A 73 16.89 -3.11 -8.05
CA MET A 73 15.84 -3.06 -7.01
C MET A 73 14.57 -2.41 -7.56
N THR A 74 14.70 -1.25 -8.21
CA THR A 74 13.55 -0.53 -8.76
C THR A 74 12.82 -1.36 -9.82
N LEU A 75 13.54 -2.01 -10.73
CA LEU A 75 12.95 -2.90 -11.73
C LEU A 75 12.25 -4.11 -11.08
N CYS A 76 12.92 -4.77 -10.12
CA CYS A 76 12.40 -5.90 -9.37
C CYS A 76 11.22 -5.53 -8.47
N ALA A 77 11.06 -4.26 -8.10
CA ALA A 77 9.91 -3.80 -7.32
C ALA A 77 8.75 -3.40 -8.23
N MET A 78 8.99 -2.53 -9.21
CA MET A 78 7.94 -1.90 -10.01
C MET A 78 7.30 -2.85 -11.02
N LEU A 79 8.08 -3.73 -11.67
CA LEU A 79 7.53 -4.67 -12.65
C LEU A 79 6.58 -5.68 -12.01
N PRO A 80 6.95 -6.39 -10.91
CA PRO A 80 6.02 -7.32 -10.27
C PRO A 80 4.85 -6.60 -9.64
N LEU A 81 5.04 -5.41 -9.06
CA LEU A 81 3.95 -4.60 -8.51
C LEU A 81 2.91 -4.31 -9.60
N LEU A 82 3.34 -3.83 -10.78
CA LEU A 82 2.43 -3.52 -11.90
C LEU A 82 1.73 -4.78 -12.40
N LEU A 83 2.49 -5.83 -12.74
CA LEU A 83 1.95 -7.08 -13.29
C LEU A 83 0.96 -7.72 -12.32
N CYS A 84 1.31 -7.85 -11.04
CA CYS A 84 0.45 -8.46 -10.04
C CYS A 84 -0.77 -7.58 -9.72
N THR A 85 -0.67 -6.25 -9.82
CA THR A 85 -1.84 -5.36 -9.66
C THR A 85 -2.84 -5.57 -10.80
N CYS A 86 -2.36 -5.66 -12.05
CA CYS A 86 -3.20 -5.97 -13.21
C CYS A 86 -3.82 -7.38 -13.10
N LEU A 87 -3.03 -8.38 -12.69
CA LEU A 87 -3.51 -9.75 -12.50
C LEU A 87 -4.50 -9.85 -11.33
N ASN A 88 -4.36 -9.02 -10.29
CA ASN A 88 -5.27 -9.03 -9.14
C ASN A 88 -6.73 -8.72 -9.53
N SER A 89 -6.94 -7.93 -10.58
CA SER A 89 -8.28 -7.70 -11.16
C SER A 89 -8.94 -9.01 -11.61
N PHE A 90 -8.17 -9.94 -12.19
CA PHE A 90 -8.65 -11.27 -12.59
C PHE A 90 -8.65 -12.27 -11.43
N LEU A 91 -7.64 -12.24 -10.55
CA LEU A 91 -7.55 -13.11 -9.38
C LEU A 91 -8.71 -12.89 -8.39
N HIS A 92 -9.35 -11.73 -8.42
CA HIS A 92 -10.49 -11.43 -7.56
C HIS A 92 -11.64 -12.42 -7.71
N SER A 93 -11.90 -12.95 -8.91
CA SER A 93 -12.98 -13.92 -9.15
C SER A 93 -12.61 -15.34 -8.70
N LEU A 94 -11.32 -15.67 -8.69
CA LEU A 94 -10.84 -17.04 -8.43
C LEU A 94 -10.51 -17.30 -6.96
N VAL A 95 -9.98 -16.30 -6.25
CA VAL A 95 -9.44 -16.49 -4.91
C VAL A 95 -10.21 -15.65 -3.87
N PRO A 96 -10.76 -16.26 -2.80
CA PRO A 96 -11.44 -15.54 -1.74
C PRO A 96 -10.56 -14.44 -1.16
N GLN A 97 -11.15 -13.26 -0.92
CA GLN A 97 -10.46 -12.09 -0.39
C GLN A 97 -9.71 -12.37 0.93
N ARG A 98 -10.28 -13.22 1.80
CA ARG A 98 -9.64 -13.63 3.06
C ARG A 98 -8.32 -14.35 2.86
N VAL A 99 -8.25 -15.23 1.86
CA VAL A 99 -7.03 -15.96 1.51
C VAL A 99 -6.01 -15.02 0.89
N ARG A 100 -6.45 -14.11 0.01
CA ARG A 100 -5.57 -13.10 -0.61
C ARG A 100 -4.90 -12.18 0.42
N VAL A 101 -5.68 -11.59 1.33
CA VAL A 101 -5.14 -10.67 2.35
C VAL A 101 -4.28 -11.40 3.38
N MET A 102 -4.80 -12.46 4.00
CA MET A 102 -4.07 -13.20 5.04
C MET A 102 -2.82 -13.87 4.48
N GLY A 103 -2.93 -14.52 3.32
CA GLY A 103 -1.82 -15.18 2.64
C GLY A 103 -0.71 -14.20 2.29
N SER A 104 -1.05 -13.03 1.75
CA SER A 104 -0.06 -12.01 1.41
C SER A 104 0.66 -11.46 2.66
N LEU A 105 -0.08 -11.17 3.74
CA LEU A 105 0.54 -10.72 5.00
C LEU A 105 1.50 -11.76 5.58
N LEU A 106 1.11 -13.04 5.59
CA LEU A 106 1.96 -14.13 6.11
C LEU A 106 3.21 -14.35 5.26
N VAL A 107 3.09 -14.30 3.93
CA VAL A 107 4.25 -14.42 3.03
C VAL A 107 5.20 -13.24 3.22
N ILE A 108 4.68 -12.00 3.25
CA ILE A 108 5.51 -10.81 3.47
C ILE A 108 6.20 -10.90 4.84
N MET A 109 5.49 -11.29 5.90
CA MET A 109 6.07 -11.50 7.23
C MET A 109 7.22 -12.51 7.19
N PHE A 110 7.02 -13.67 6.56
CA PHE A 110 8.06 -14.69 6.43
C PHE A 110 9.30 -14.15 5.71
N ILE A 111 9.13 -13.44 4.60
CA ILE A 111 10.25 -12.87 3.84
C ILE A 111 11.00 -11.79 4.66
N PHE A 112 10.30 -11.00 5.47
CA PHE A 112 10.95 -10.02 6.36
C PHE A 112 11.69 -10.70 7.53
N ILE A 113 11.17 -11.79 8.09
CA ILE A 113 11.89 -12.61 9.07
C ILE A 113 13.19 -13.17 8.45
N VAL A 114 13.09 -13.76 7.25
CA VAL A 114 14.27 -14.24 6.51
C VAL A 114 15.25 -13.09 6.26
N THR A 115 14.76 -11.89 5.95
CA THR A 115 15.61 -10.71 5.74
C THR A 115 16.32 -10.28 7.02
N ALA A 116 15.63 -10.27 8.17
CA ALA A 116 16.24 -9.97 9.46
C ALA A 116 17.33 -10.99 9.84
N VAL A 117 17.10 -12.29 9.60
CA VAL A 117 18.10 -13.34 9.80
C VAL A 117 19.30 -13.14 8.86
N LEU A 118 19.06 -12.80 7.59
CA LEU A 118 20.09 -12.57 6.58
C LEU A 118 21.06 -11.44 6.99
N VAL A 119 20.61 -10.48 7.80
CA VAL A 119 21.50 -9.43 8.33
C VAL A 119 22.65 -10.01 9.15
N LYS A 120 22.40 -11.08 9.91
CA LYS A 120 23.39 -11.69 10.81
C LYS A 120 24.19 -12.83 10.15
N VAL A 121 23.71 -13.40 9.04
CA VAL A 121 24.37 -14.52 8.35
C VAL A 121 25.36 -13.99 7.31
N PRO A 122 26.67 -14.27 7.39
CA PRO A 122 27.63 -13.86 6.37
C PRO A 122 27.35 -14.60 5.05
N LEU A 123 27.25 -13.87 3.95
CA LEU A 123 27.04 -14.37 2.60
C LEU A 123 27.93 -13.61 1.64
N GLU A 124 28.40 -14.29 0.60
CA GLU A 124 29.14 -13.63 -0.49
C GLU A 124 28.26 -12.62 -1.25
N PRO A 125 28.87 -11.57 -1.85
CA PRO A 125 28.12 -10.48 -2.49
C PRO A 125 27.15 -10.93 -3.59
N LEU A 126 27.56 -11.85 -4.47
CA LEU A 126 26.73 -12.36 -5.57
C LEU A 126 25.49 -13.11 -5.07
N PRO A 127 25.60 -14.17 -4.24
CA PRO A 127 24.44 -14.83 -3.63
C PRO A 127 23.55 -13.88 -2.83
N PHE A 128 24.14 -12.95 -2.06
CA PHE A 128 23.39 -11.97 -1.28
C PHE A 128 22.56 -11.06 -2.17
N PHE A 129 23.13 -10.57 -3.27
CA PHE A 129 22.45 -9.76 -4.28
C PHE A 129 21.27 -10.52 -4.88
N SER A 130 21.51 -11.72 -5.41
CA SER A 130 20.47 -12.53 -6.08
C SER A 130 19.31 -12.87 -5.14
N VAL A 131 19.61 -13.34 -3.93
CA VAL A 131 18.57 -13.64 -2.92
C VAL A 131 17.80 -12.39 -2.55
N THR A 132 18.46 -11.25 -2.41
CA THR A 132 17.81 -9.97 -2.09
C THR A 132 16.85 -9.53 -3.21
N MET A 133 17.25 -9.63 -4.48
CA MET A 133 16.39 -9.31 -5.61
C MET A 133 15.17 -10.23 -5.72
N VAL A 134 15.36 -11.54 -5.52
CA VAL A 134 14.24 -12.49 -5.48
C VAL A 134 13.24 -12.14 -4.37
N LYS A 135 13.72 -11.77 -3.17
CA LYS A 135 12.85 -11.32 -2.08
C LYS A 135 12.08 -10.05 -2.44
N ILE A 136 12.73 -9.07 -3.09
CA ILE A 136 12.07 -7.83 -3.53
C ILE A 136 10.92 -8.14 -4.50
N VAL A 137 11.13 -9.05 -5.45
CA VAL A 137 10.09 -9.49 -6.40
C VAL A 137 8.90 -10.08 -5.64
N ILE A 138 9.16 -11.01 -4.70
CA ILE A 138 8.10 -11.66 -3.91
C ILE A 138 7.34 -10.63 -3.06
N ILE A 139 8.05 -9.74 -2.36
CA ILE A 139 7.44 -8.70 -1.52
C ILE A 139 6.50 -7.82 -2.35
N ASN A 140 6.95 -7.37 -3.52
CA ASN A 140 6.14 -6.47 -4.36
C ASN A 140 4.97 -7.19 -5.04
N SER A 141 5.13 -8.47 -5.43
CA SER A 141 4.03 -9.29 -5.94
C SER A 141 2.91 -9.49 -4.92
N PHE A 142 3.24 -9.94 -3.70
CA PHE A 142 2.24 -10.11 -2.65
C PHE A 142 1.76 -8.77 -2.09
N GLY A 143 2.61 -7.73 -2.13
CA GLY A 143 2.25 -6.35 -1.81
C GLY A 143 1.15 -5.81 -2.73
N ALA A 144 1.26 -6.06 -4.04
CA ALA A 144 0.22 -5.71 -5.02
C ALA A 144 -1.12 -6.39 -4.70
N VAL A 145 -1.08 -7.71 -4.45
CA VAL A 145 -2.29 -8.48 -4.10
C VAL A 145 -2.91 -7.97 -2.80
N LEU A 146 -2.09 -7.71 -1.78
CA LEU A 146 -2.53 -7.16 -0.50
C LEU A 146 -3.19 -5.79 -0.66
N GLN A 147 -2.49 -4.84 -1.30
CA GLN A 147 -2.96 -3.47 -1.47
C GLN A 147 -4.24 -3.43 -2.31
N GLY A 148 -4.27 -4.15 -3.44
CA GLY A 148 -5.47 -4.22 -4.28
C GLY A 148 -6.65 -4.88 -3.56
N SER A 149 -6.42 -5.92 -2.75
CA SER A 149 -7.49 -6.56 -1.96
C SER A 149 -8.02 -5.66 -0.84
N LEU A 150 -7.16 -4.86 -0.20
CA LEU A 150 -7.55 -3.91 0.84
C LEU A 150 -8.37 -2.74 0.27
N PHE A 151 -7.95 -2.17 -0.86
CA PHE A 151 -8.75 -1.13 -1.53
C PHE A 151 -10.06 -1.67 -2.09
N GLY A 152 -10.07 -2.90 -2.62
CA GLY A 152 -11.31 -3.59 -3.01
C GLY A 152 -12.27 -3.78 -1.84
N MET A 153 -11.74 -4.13 -0.66
CA MET A 153 -12.53 -4.25 0.57
C MET A 153 -13.07 -2.92 1.07
N ALA A 154 -12.24 -1.88 1.09
CA ALA A 154 -12.65 -0.53 1.48
C ALA A 154 -13.72 0.04 0.54
N GLY A 155 -13.70 -0.35 -0.75
CA GLY A 155 -14.73 0.03 -1.72
C GLY A 155 -16.15 -0.48 -1.40
N LEU A 156 -16.30 -1.48 -0.52
CA LEU A 156 -17.60 -1.96 -0.03
C LEU A 156 -18.14 -1.13 1.13
N LEU A 157 -17.27 -0.36 1.79
CA LEU A 157 -17.58 0.48 2.94
C LEU A 157 -17.83 1.92 2.46
N PRO A 158 -18.40 2.79 3.32
CA PRO A 158 -18.51 4.21 3.00
C PRO A 158 -17.15 4.80 2.60
N ALA A 159 -17.14 5.79 1.70
CA ALA A 159 -15.90 6.36 1.12
C ALA A 159 -14.87 6.83 2.18
N SER A 160 -15.33 7.16 3.39
CA SER A 160 -14.49 7.51 4.54
C SER A 160 -13.60 6.38 5.05
N TYR A 161 -13.78 5.12 4.62
CA TYR A 161 -12.98 3.95 5.03
C TYR A 161 -11.86 3.58 4.06
N THR A 162 -11.74 4.29 2.93
CA THR A 162 -10.53 4.24 2.08
C THR A 162 -9.43 5.12 2.66
N THR A 163 -9.80 6.26 3.25
CA THR A 163 -8.86 7.21 3.85
C THR A 163 -7.97 6.62 4.97
N PRO A 164 -8.44 5.78 5.90
CA PRO A 164 -7.61 5.21 6.96
C PRO A 164 -6.48 4.37 6.40
N ILE A 165 -6.74 3.58 5.34
CA ILE A 165 -5.69 2.83 4.64
C ILE A 165 -4.63 3.82 4.15
N MET A 166 -5.04 4.87 3.44
CA MET A 166 -4.11 5.85 2.88
C MET A 166 -3.37 6.62 3.99
N SER A 167 -4.04 6.99 5.07
CA SER A 167 -3.42 7.68 6.21
C SER A 167 -2.39 6.78 6.90
N GLY A 168 -2.69 5.50 7.11
CA GLY A 168 -1.73 4.52 7.64
C GLY A 168 -0.51 4.33 6.73
N GLN A 169 -0.73 4.33 5.41
CA GLN A 169 0.33 4.32 4.40
C GLN A 169 1.22 5.57 4.46
N GLY A 170 0.65 6.75 4.68
CA GLY A 170 1.42 7.99 4.90
C GLY A 170 2.24 7.93 6.20
N LEU A 171 1.62 7.49 7.31
CA LEU A 171 2.32 7.34 8.58
C LEU A 171 3.49 6.35 8.48
N ALA A 172 3.35 5.28 7.70
CA ALA A 172 4.43 4.33 7.45
C ALA A 172 5.68 5.02 6.89
N GLY A 173 5.50 6.00 5.99
CA GLY A 173 6.57 6.79 5.43
C GLY A 173 7.19 7.75 6.45
N THR A 174 6.36 8.44 7.23
CA THR A 174 6.83 9.34 8.29
C THR A 174 7.64 8.57 9.35
N PHE A 175 7.15 7.39 9.74
CA PHE A 175 7.82 6.52 10.69
C PHE A 175 9.16 6.01 10.15
N ALA A 176 9.23 5.68 8.85
CA ALA A 176 10.48 5.29 8.20
C ALA A 176 11.53 6.43 8.17
N ALA A 177 11.11 7.65 7.84
CA ALA A 177 11.98 8.82 7.86
C ALA A 177 12.45 9.15 9.28
N PHE A 178 11.57 9.06 10.28
CA PHE A 178 11.94 9.26 11.68
C PHE A 178 12.95 8.21 12.16
N ALA A 179 12.74 6.93 11.84
CA ALA A 179 13.68 5.86 12.20
C ALA A 179 15.04 6.01 11.49
N MET A 180 15.06 6.55 10.26
CA MET A 180 16.30 6.90 9.55
C MET A 180 17.08 7.96 10.35
N ILE A 181 16.42 9.03 10.77
CA ILE A 181 17.03 10.10 11.58
C ILE A 181 17.54 9.54 12.92
N CYS A 182 16.73 8.72 13.62
CA CYS A 182 17.15 8.10 14.87
C CYS A 182 18.40 7.24 14.72
N ALA A 183 18.51 6.43 13.66
CA ALA A 183 19.70 5.61 13.43
C ALA A 183 20.96 6.45 13.17
N ILE A 184 20.82 7.57 12.44
CA ILE A 184 21.91 8.52 12.23
C ILE A 184 22.34 9.16 13.56
N THR A 185 21.38 9.67 14.34
CA THR A 185 21.65 10.33 15.63
C THR A 185 22.25 9.37 16.66
N SER A 186 21.82 8.11 16.68
CA SER A 186 22.36 7.11 17.58
C SER A 186 23.77 6.64 17.21
N GLY A 187 24.28 7.00 16.01
CA GLY A 187 25.56 6.50 15.51
C GLY A 187 25.60 4.98 15.39
N SER A 188 24.43 4.34 15.25
CA SER A 188 24.32 2.88 15.20
C SER A 188 24.98 2.33 13.95
N GLU A 189 25.69 1.21 14.07
CA GLU A 189 26.22 0.51 12.90
C GLU A 189 25.09 0.18 11.92
N MET A 190 25.37 0.27 10.61
CA MET A 190 24.37 0.05 9.55
C MET A 190 23.71 -1.34 9.67
N HIS A 191 24.44 -2.34 10.16
CA HIS A 191 23.94 -3.69 10.40
C HIS A 191 22.88 -3.73 11.50
N GLU A 192 23.15 -3.12 12.66
CA GLU A 192 22.20 -3.09 13.78
C GLU A 192 20.99 -2.19 13.47
N ALA A 193 21.20 -1.07 12.77
CA ALA A 193 20.11 -0.22 12.29
C ALA A 193 19.17 -0.98 11.34
N ALA A 194 19.72 -1.65 10.32
CA ALA A 194 18.93 -2.45 9.37
C ALA A 194 18.20 -3.61 10.07
N PHE A 195 18.85 -4.28 11.01
CA PHE A 195 18.21 -5.31 11.83
C PHE A 195 17.01 -4.75 12.61
N GLY A 196 17.18 -3.60 13.27
CA GLY A 196 16.10 -2.91 13.97
C GLY A 196 14.92 -2.56 13.06
N TYR A 197 15.19 -2.09 11.84
CA TYR A 197 14.17 -1.81 10.84
C TYR A 197 13.37 -3.07 10.47
N PHE A 198 14.04 -4.18 10.16
CA PHE A 198 13.34 -5.41 9.76
C PHE A 198 12.56 -6.07 10.89
N ILE A 199 13.07 -6.03 12.13
CA ILE A 199 12.34 -6.51 13.30
C ILE A 199 11.09 -5.66 13.56
N THR A 200 11.21 -4.33 13.44
CA THR A 200 10.07 -3.42 13.60
C THR A 200 9.04 -3.63 12.49
N ALA A 201 9.46 -3.87 11.25
CA ALA A 201 8.57 -4.28 10.17
C ALA A 201 7.82 -5.58 10.50
N CYS A 202 8.49 -6.61 11.03
CA CYS A 202 7.86 -7.86 11.44
C CYS A 202 6.80 -7.63 12.52
N ALA A 203 7.10 -6.81 13.53
CA ALA A 203 6.15 -6.47 14.59
C ALA A 203 4.90 -5.76 14.05
N VAL A 204 5.07 -4.80 13.12
CA VAL A 204 3.95 -4.10 12.49
C VAL A 204 3.12 -5.05 11.62
N ILE A 205 3.74 -5.91 10.81
CA ILE A 205 3.00 -6.91 10.01
C ILE A 205 2.22 -7.86 10.93
N PHE A 206 2.83 -8.32 12.02
CA PHE A 206 2.15 -9.17 13.00
C PHE A 206 0.92 -8.46 13.62
N LEU A 207 1.05 -7.18 13.98
CA LEU A 207 -0.08 -6.37 14.42
C LEU A 207 -1.16 -6.28 13.33
N SER A 208 -0.79 -6.05 12.07
CA SER A 208 -1.73 -6.01 10.95
C SER A 208 -2.44 -7.36 10.73
N VAL A 209 -1.76 -8.49 10.90
CA VAL A 209 -2.38 -9.83 10.88
C VAL A 209 -3.41 -9.97 12.00
N LEU A 210 -3.06 -9.58 13.22
CA LEU A 210 -3.99 -9.63 14.35
C LEU A 210 -5.21 -8.72 14.14
N SER A 211 -4.98 -7.50 13.65
CA SER A 211 -6.06 -6.58 13.27
C SER A 211 -6.97 -7.18 12.21
N TYR A 212 -6.41 -7.87 11.21
CA TYR A 212 -7.20 -8.53 10.16
C TYR A 212 -8.01 -9.72 10.69
N ILE A 213 -7.48 -10.49 11.64
CA ILE A 213 -8.21 -11.59 12.30
C ILE A 213 -9.38 -11.06 13.14
N LEU A 214 -9.22 -9.87 13.74
CA LEU A 214 -10.26 -9.24 14.55
C LEU A 214 -11.39 -8.62 13.70
N LEU A 215 -11.10 -8.22 12.46
CA LEU A 215 -12.04 -7.50 11.59
C LEU A 215 -13.40 -8.21 11.40
N PRO A 216 -13.48 -9.53 11.13
CA PRO A 216 -14.75 -10.23 10.97
C PRO A 216 -15.57 -10.36 12.25
N ARG A 217 -15.01 -10.03 13.43
CA ARG A 217 -15.75 -10.04 14.71
C ARG A 217 -16.51 -8.75 15.00
N LEU A 218 -16.31 -7.71 14.19
CA LEU A 218 -16.97 -6.41 14.37
C LEU A 218 -18.32 -6.37 13.64
N GLU A 219 -19.38 -6.10 14.40
CA GLU A 219 -20.77 -6.01 13.91
C GLU A 219 -20.91 -5.06 12.70
N PHE A 220 -20.16 -3.95 12.71
CA PHE A 220 -20.15 -2.97 11.62
C PHE A 220 -19.68 -3.58 10.29
N PHE A 221 -18.57 -4.32 10.32
CA PHE A 221 -18.00 -4.91 9.12
C PHE A 221 -18.89 -6.04 8.58
N GLN A 222 -19.46 -6.87 9.47
CA GLN A 222 -20.41 -7.92 9.11
C GLN A 222 -21.62 -7.35 8.38
N PHE A 223 -22.22 -6.26 8.89
CA PHE A 223 -23.37 -5.61 8.28
C PHE A 223 -23.14 -5.20 6.81
N TYR A 224 -22.01 -4.52 6.52
CA TYR A 224 -21.70 -4.11 5.15
C TYR A 224 -21.33 -5.29 4.25
N GLN A 225 -20.67 -6.31 4.81
CA GLN A 225 -20.31 -7.52 4.08
C GLN A 225 -21.55 -8.35 3.69
N ASP A 226 -22.50 -8.52 4.61
CA ASP A 226 -23.71 -9.32 4.37
C ASP A 226 -24.72 -8.57 3.49
N ARG A 227 -24.87 -7.26 3.65
CA ARG A 227 -25.68 -6.44 2.71
C ARG A 227 -25.19 -6.56 1.27
N ASN A 228 -23.87 -6.66 1.06
CA ASN A 228 -23.32 -6.83 -0.27
C ASN A 228 -23.58 -8.23 -0.83
N LYS A 229 -23.57 -9.28 0.01
CA LYS A 229 -23.98 -10.64 -0.41
C LYS A 229 -25.46 -10.65 -0.79
N ASP A 230 -26.32 -10.05 0.02
CA ASP A 230 -27.78 -9.99 -0.25
C ASP A 230 -28.09 -9.15 -1.50
N GLN A 231 -27.34 -8.08 -1.77
CA GLN A 231 -27.43 -7.32 -3.02
C GLN A 231 -26.82 -8.03 -4.25
N THR A 232 -26.07 -9.11 -4.06
CA THR A 232 -25.66 -10.02 -5.15
C THR A 232 -26.68 -11.15 -5.37
N ILE A 233 -27.62 -11.33 -4.43
CA ILE A 233 -28.76 -12.27 -4.47
C ILE A 233 -30.13 -11.53 -4.41
N PRO A 234 -30.44 -10.45 -5.15
CA PRO A 234 -31.80 -9.93 -5.24
C PRO A 234 -32.37 -10.34 -6.60
N ASP A 235 -33.11 -11.46 -6.65
CA ASP A 235 -34.27 -11.72 -7.53
C ASP A 235 -34.72 -13.21 -7.58
N GLU A 236 -34.08 -14.14 -6.85
CA GLU A 236 -34.50 -15.57 -6.92
C GLU A 236 -35.60 -16.00 -5.93
N GLU A 237 -35.75 -15.38 -4.75
CA GLU A 237 -36.70 -15.91 -3.75
C GLU A 237 -38.06 -15.18 -3.68
N GLN A 238 -38.18 -13.95 -4.20
CA GLN A 238 -39.45 -13.22 -4.10
C GLN A 238 -40.46 -13.59 -5.21
N ASN A 239 -39.99 -14.12 -6.34
CA ASN A 239 -40.83 -14.56 -7.46
C ASN A 239 -41.16 -16.06 -7.46
N SER A 240 -40.55 -16.87 -6.57
CA SER A 240 -40.80 -18.33 -6.52
C SER A 240 -42.03 -18.72 -5.70
N VAL A 241 -42.55 -17.83 -4.83
CA VAL A 241 -43.72 -18.13 -3.99
C VAL A 241 -45.06 -17.83 -4.70
N SER A 242 -45.07 -17.01 -5.75
CA SER A 242 -46.29 -16.59 -6.47
C SER A 242 -46.58 -17.37 -7.76
N LEU A 243 -45.68 -18.27 -8.20
CA LEU A 243 -45.77 -18.93 -9.51
C LEU A 243 -45.94 -20.47 -9.46
N VAL A 244 -46.41 -21.03 -8.34
CA VAL A 244 -46.73 -22.48 -8.22
C VAL A 244 -47.99 -22.91 -9.01
N SER A 245 -48.48 -22.08 -9.94
CA SER A 245 -49.65 -22.38 -10.76
C SER A 245 -49.41 -22.04 -12.23
N ARG A 246 -48.59 -22.83 -12.93
CA ARG A 246 -48.86 -23.32 -14.30
C ARG A 246 -47.71 -24.19 -14.82
N GLU A 247 -48.05 -25.45 -15.06
CA GLU A 247 -47.33 -26.36 -15.94
C GLU A 247 -47.23 -25.77 -17.35
N ASP A 248 -46.03 -25.76 -17.94
CA ASP A 248 -45.68 -26.37 -19.24
C ASP A 248 -44.46 -25.72 -19.90
N LYS A 249 -43.53 -26.60 -20.33
CA LYS A 249 -42.61 -26.54 -21.48
C LYS A 249 -41.42 -25.57 -21.52
N ASP A 250 -40.27 -26.21 -21.75
CA ASP A 250 -39.15 -25.78 -22.62
C ASP A 250 -38.68 -24.32 -22.53
N ALA A 251 -37.75 -24.06 -21.62
CA ALA A 251 -36.63 -23.14 -21.89
C ALA A 251 -35.48 -23.45 -20.93
N ASN A 252 -34.34 -23.82 -21.50
CA ASN A 252 -33.07 -23.88 -20.78
C ASN A 252 -32.76 -22.47 -20.23
N PRO A 253 -32.66 -22.25 -18.90
CA PRO A 253 -32.18 -20.98 -18.40
C PRO A 253 -30.67 -20.98 -18.58
N ASP A 254 -30.21 -20.34 -19.66
CA ASP A 254 -28.82 -19.94 -19.81
C ASP A 254 -28.53 -18.91 -18.70
N TRP A 255 -28.05 -19.42 -17.55
CA TRP A 255 -27.62 -18.63 -16.40
C TRP A 255 -26.37 -17.84 -16.76
N LYS A 256 -26.52 -16.81 -17.59
CA LYS A 256 -25.51 -15.77 -17.76
C LYS A 256 -25.43 -15.02 -16.44
N LYS A 257 -24.50 -15.47 -15.58
CA LYS A 257 -23.89 -14.60 -14.57
C LYS A 257 -23.59 -13.28 -15.27
N HIS A 258 -24.18 -12.19 -14.79
CA HIS A 258 -23.87 -10.86 -15.25
C HIS A 258 -22.40 -10.58 -14.90
N ASP A 259 -21.47 -10.98 -15.77
CA ASP A 259 -20.08 -10.57 -15.70
C ASP A 259 -20.08 -9.08 -16.03
N VAL A 260 -20.17 -8.25 -14.99
CA VAL A 260 -19.99 -6.81 -15.11
C VAL A 260 -18.64 -6.58 -15.79
N SER A 261 -18.67 -6.00 -16.99
CA SER A 261 -17.48 -5.86 -17.82
C SER A 261 -16.47 -4.94 -17.13
N MET A 262 -15.28 -5.45 -16.82
CA MET A 262 -14.19 -4.66 -16.20
C MET A 262 -13.85 -3.42 -17.04
N ILE A 263 -14.06 -3.48 -18.35
CA ILE A 263 -13.83 -2.37 -19.28
C ILE A 263 -14.83 -1.23 -19.04
N GLU A 264 -16.09 -1.55 -18.72
CA GLU A 264 -17.11 -0.53 -18.40
C GLU A 264 -16.82 0.15 -17.08
N ILE A 265 -16.41 -0.62 -16.06
CA ILE A 265 -15.97 -0.08 -14.78
C ILE A 265 -14.78 0.86 -15.00
N PHE A 266 -13.79 0.43 -15.78
CA PHE A 266 -12.61 1.22 -16.10
C PHE A 266 -12.96 2.53 -16.79
N LYS A 267 -13.86 2.49 -17.80
CA LYS A 267 -14.35 3.70 -18.47
C LYS A 267 -14.99 4.70 -17.49
N LYS A 268 -15.68 4.20 -16.46
CA LYS A 268 -16.34 5.04 -15.45
C LYS A 268 -15.35 5.73 -14.51
N ILE A 269 -14.21 5.09 -14.20
CA ILE A 269 -13.20 5.62 -13.26
C ILE A 269 -11.96 6.20 -13.94
N TRP A 270 -11.89 6.18 -15.28
CA TRP A 270 -10.69 6.53 -16.04
C TRP A 270 -10.08 7.87 -15.66
N THR A 271 -10.89 8.91 -15.43
CA THR A 271 -10.39 10.24 -15.02
C THR A 271 -9.64 10.16 -13.69
N LEU A 272 -10.20 9.49 -12.68
CA LEU A 272 -9.56 9.33 -11.38
C LEU A 272 -8.31 8.45 -11.46
N ALA A 273 -8.37 7.37 -12.25
CA ALA A 273 -7.22 6.48 -12.48
C ALA A 273 -6.06 7.23 -13.16
N LEU A 274 -6.35 8.05 -14.18
CA LEU A 274 -5.36 8.87 -14.87
C LEU A 274 -4.77 9.93 -13.94
N SER A 275 -5.60 10.61 -13.13
CA SER A 275 -5.12 11.58 -12.14
C SER A 275 -4.16 10.96 -11.14
N VAL A 276 -4.52 9.82 -10.54
CA VAL A 276 -3.65 9.12 -9.58
C VAL A 276 -2.37 8.64 -10.24
N CYS A 277 -2.45 8.10 -11.46
CA CYS A 277 -1.27 7.69 -12.24
C CYS A 277 -0.32 8.86 -12.48
N PHE A 278 -0.86 10.02 -12.89
CA PHE A 278 -0.05 11.22 -13.11
C PHE A 278 0.57 11.75 -11.83
N THR A 279 -0.17 11.75 -10.72
CA THR A 279 0.37 12.12 -9.40
C THR A 279 1.58 11.26 -9.05
N PHE A 280 1.47 9.93 -9.10
CA PHE A 280 2.60 9.05 -8.77
C PHE A 280 3.73 9.13 -9.80
N THR A 281 3.44 9.41 -11.08
CA THR A 281 4.46 9.61 -12.11
C THR A 281 5.35 10.81 -11.77
N VAL A 282 4.74 11.95 -11.42
CA VAL A 282 5.48 13.14 -11.01
C VAL A 282 6.20 12.90 -9.69
N THR A 283 5.55 12.27 -8.71
CA THR A 283 6.14 12.01 -7.40
C THR A 283 7.35 11.08 -7.49
N ILE A 284 7.25 9.90 -8.11
CA ILE A 284 8.36 8.95 -8.22
C ILE A 284 9.43 9.43 -9.21
N GLY A 285 9.05 10.21 -10.22
CA GLY A 285 9.98 10.84 -11.16
C GLY A 285 10.90 11.89 -10.49
N THR A 286 10.43 12.53 -9.42
CA THR A 286 11.19 13.57 -8.71
C THR A 286 11.78 13.09 -7.37
N PHE A 287 11.05 12.27 -6.62
CA PHE A 287 11.43 11.77 -5.29
C PHE A 287 11.55 10.23 -5.29
N PRO A 288 12.60 9.65 -4.68
CA PRO A 288 13.69 10.33 -3.98
C PRO A 288 14.88 10.68 -4.88
N ALA A 289 15.00 10.13 -6.09
CA ALA A 289 16.25 10.16 -6.86
C ALA A 289 16.78 11.58 -7.13
N ILE A 290 15.97 12.49 -7.70
CA ILE A 290 16.41 13.87 -7.98
C ILE A 290 16.51 14.67 -6.67
N ALA A 291 15.55 14.49 -5.76
CA ALA A 291 15.50 15.26 -4.53
C ALA A 291 16.67 14.93 -3.56
N ALA A 292 17.18 13.69 -3.57
CA ALA A 292 18.28 13.25 -2.73
C ALA A 292 19.65 13.77 -3.18
N ASP A 293 19.78 14.25 -4.42
CA ASP A 293 21.00 14.85 -4.97
C ASP A 293 21.17 16.33 -4.59
N THR A 294 20.16 16.93 -3.92
CA THR A 294 20.24 18.31 -3.47
C THR A 294 21.23 18.50 -2.32
N ARG A 295 21.83 19.69 -2.23
CA ARG A 295 22.79 20.06 -1.17
C ARG A 295 22.34 21.35 -0.49
N SER A 296 22.64 21.46 0.80
CA SER A 296 22.40 22.69 1.54
C SER A 296 23.47 23.73 1.19
N THR A 297 23.06 24.97 0.96
CA THR A 297 23.96 26.09 0.64
C THR A 297 24.38 26.89 1.88
N LEU A 298 23.75 26.64 3.03
CA LEU A 298 23.85 27.47 4.25
C LEU A 298 24.42 26.71 5.46
N ALA A 299 25.01 25.55 5.26
CA ALA A 299 25.19 24.54 6.31
C ALA A 299 26.64 24.31 6.75
N ASP A 300 26.83 24.21 8.08
CA ASP A 300 28.02 23.64 8.72
C ASP A 300 28.14 22.13 8.46
N SER A 301 29.37 21.60 8.55
CA SER A 301 29.74 20.20 8.20
C SER A 301 28.86 19.09 8.80
N SER A 302 28.19 19.31 9.93
CA SER A 302 27.32 18.33 10.58
C SER A 302 25.92 18.25 9.96
N TRP A 303 25.43 19.33 9.36
CA TRP A 303 24.09 19.39 8.79
C TRP A 303 23.99 18.65 7.44
N ASP A 304 25.09 18.44 6.74
CA ASP A 304 25.13 17.67 5.50
C ASP A 304 24.59 16.23 5.67
N LEU A 305 24.81 15.64 6.86
CA LEU A 305 24.31 14.30 7.20
C LEU A 305 22.80 14.27 7.45
N TYR A 306 22.23 15.37 7.95
CA TYR A 306 20.82 15.47 8.34
C TYR A 306 19.94 16.14 7.29
N PHE A 307 20.51 16.92 6.37
CA PHE A 307 19.77 17.69 5.39
C PHE A 307 18.84 16.83 4.54
N ILE A 308 19.34 15.75 3.96
CA ILE A 308 18.53 14.85 3.13
C ILE A 308 17.46 14.10 3.96
N PRO A 309 17.78 13.43 5.08
CA PRO A 309 16.77 12.79 5.92
C PRO A 309 15.68 13.74 6.42
N VAL A 310 16.02 14.98 6.78
CA VAL A 310 15.08 15.94 7.38
C VAL A 310 14.32 16.73 6.31
N SER A 311 15.04 17.46 5.45
CA SER A 311 14.45 18.39 4.50
C SER A 311 13.84 17.70 3.28
N CYS A 312 14.30 16.49 2.93
CA CYS A 312 13.74 15.72 1.82
C CYS A 312 12.80 14.62 2.34
N PHE A 313 13.31 13.60 3.03
CA PHE A 313 12.51 12.44 3.41
C PHE A 313 11.43 12.75 4.46
N LEU A 314 11.78 13.38 5.58
CA LEU A 314 10.81 13.65 6.64
C LEU A 314 9.76 14.67 6.20
N LEU A 315 10.18 15.77 5.56
CA LEU A 315 9.25 16.77 5.04
C LEU A 315 8.26 16.18 4.03
N PHE A 316 8.76 15.42 3.04
CA PHE A 316 7.91 14.76 2.05
C PHE A 316 6.87 13.86 2.73
N ASN A 317 7.32 12.99 3.64
CA ASN A 317 6.43 12.04 4.30
C ASN A 317 5.44 12.70 5.28
N LEU A 318 5.81 13.79 5.95
CA LEU A 318 4.89 14.57 6.78
C LEU A 318 3.81 15.25 5.94
N CYS A 319 4.18 15.85 4.81
CA CYS A 319 3.24 16.48 3.90
C CYS A 319 2.31 15.44 3.23
N ASP A 320 2.83 14.29 2.78
CA ASP A 320 2.02 13.21 2.21
C ASP A 320 1.05 12.64 3.25
N TRP A 321 1.53 12.36 4.47
CA TRP A 321 0.67 11.88 5.55
C TRP A 321 -0.40 12.91 5.94
N GLY A 322 -0.04 14.18 6.06
CA GLY A 322 -0.95 15.28 6.33
C GLY A 322 -2.04 15.41 5.26
N GLY A 323 -1.65 15.37 3.99
CA GLY A 323 -2.57 15.43 2.86
C GLY A 323 -3.56 14.26 2.83
N ARG A 324 -3.07 13.03 3.01
CA ARG A 324 -3.92 11.81 3.07
C ARG A 324 -4.87 11.85 4.26
N SER A 325 -4.39 12.26 5.42
CA SER A 325 -5.20 12.33 6.64
C SER A 325 -6.26 13.43 6.58
N LEU A 326 -5.96 14.55 5.93
CA LEU A 326 -6.92 15.64 5.74
C LEU A 326 -8.16 15.19 4.95
N THR A 327 -8.02 14.24 4.02
CA THR A 327 -9.18 13.70 3.28
C THR A 327 -10.21 13.02 4.17
N ALA A 328 -9.86 12.65 5.42
CA ALA A 328 -10.82 12.04 6.36
C ALA A 328 -11.82 13.06 6.90
N VAL A 329 -11.43 14.35 6.91
CA VAL A 329 -12.19 15.45 7.51
C VAL A 329 -12.73 16.38 6.42
N CYS A 330 -11.96 16.61 5.36
CA CYS A 330 -12.28 17.56 4.31
C CYS A 330 -12.09 16.94 2.92
N MET A 331 -13.19 16.70 2.20
CA MET A 331 -13.21 16.35 0.78
C MET A 331 -13.91 17.47 0.00
N TRP A 332 -13.19 18.58 -0.23
CA TRP A 332 -13.73 19.83 -0.79
C TRP A 332 -14.56 19.63 -2.07
N LEU A 333 -14.06 18.83 -3.03
CA LEU A 333 -14.74 18.61 -4.33
C LEU A 333 -15.99 17.72 -4.25
N GLN A 334 -16.08 16.78 -3.30
CA GLN A 334 -17.33 16.04 -3.08
C GLN A 334 -18.44 16.95 -2.55
N GLY A 335 -18.08 17.96 -1.74
CA GLY A 335 -19.00 19.01 -1.33
C GLY A 335 -19.54 19.83 -2.51
N LEU A 336 -18.68 20.11 -3.50
CA LEU A 336 -19.06 20.83 -4.73
C LEU A 336 -19.87 19.98 -5.72
N GLN A 337 -19.57 18.69 -5.88
CA GLN A 337 -20.32 17.79 -6.77
C GLN A 337 -21.69 17.39 -6.21
N MET A 338 -21.85 17.35 -4.88
CA MET A 338 -23.16 17.20 -4.23
C MET A 338 -23.94 18.52 -4.12
N TRP A 339 -23.32 19.66 -4.46
CA TRP A 339 -23.96 20.98 -4.34
C TRP A 339 -25.16 21.16 -5.28
N PRO A 340 -25.12 20.75 -6.57
CA PRO A 340 -26.28 20.78 -7.45
C PRO A 340 -27.40 19.87 -6.96
N GLN A 341 -27.05 18.64 -6.55
CA GLN A 341 -28.01 17.66 -6.03
C GLN A 341 -28.71 18.17 -4.75
N ARG A 342 -27.96 18.76 -3.81
CA ARG A 342 -28.54 19.39 -2.62
C ARG A 342 -29.44 20.56 -2.98
N GLN A 343 -29.08 21.37 -3.99
CA GLN A 343 -29.95 22.48 -4.42
C GLN A 343 -31.28 21.99 -4.99
N GLU A 344 -31.32 20.83 -5.66
CA GLU A 344 -32.56 20.19 -6.12
C GLU A 344 -33.38 19.64 -4.94
N ASP A 345 -32.75 18.95 -4.00
CA ASP A 345 -33.42 18.46 -2.79
C ASP A 345 -34.04 19.59 -1.95
N TRP A 346 -33.34 20.72 -1.80
CA TRP A 346 -33.85 21.91 -1.11
C TRP A 346 -35.02 22.57 -1.85
N LYS A 347 -35.03 22.54 -3.19
CA LYS A 347 -36.16 23.08 -3.98
C LYS A 347 -37.42 22.23 -3.83
N VAL A 348 -37.28 20.90 -3.84
CA VAL A 348 -38.40 19.97 -3.64
C VAL A 348 -39.01 20.16 -2.25
N LEU A 349 -38.19 20.30 -1.21
CA LEU A 349 -38.66 20.54 0.16
C LEU A 349 -39.38 21.89 0.32
N LEU A 350 -38.92 22.94 -0.37
CA LEU A 350 -39.58 24.25 -0.38
C LEU A 350 -40.89 24.25 -1.17
N GLU A 351 -40.99 23.44 -2.23
CA GLU A 351 -42.26 23.25 -2.97
C GLU A 351 -43.28 22.46 -2.16
N GLU A 352 -42.85 21.46 -1.37
CA GLU A 352 -43.73 20.71 -0.48
C GLU A 352 -44.24 21.55 0.71
N GLU A 353 -43.43 22.45 1.28
CA GLU A 353 -43.88 23.39 2.32
C GLU A 353 -44.85 24.46 1.81
N HIS A 354 -44.83 24.79 0.51
CA HIS A 354 -45.77 25.73 -0.10
C HIS A 354 -47.10 25.09 -0.51
N LEU A 355 -47.19 23.76 -0.54
CA LEU A 355 -48.38 22.99 -0.90
C LEU A 355 -49.14 22.42 0.32
N ALA A 356 -48.60 22.59 1.53
CA ALA A 356 -49.26 22.31 2.81
C ALA A 356 -49.82 23.59 3.45
#